data_AF-A0A7Y1UWY8-F1
#
_entry.id   AF-A0A7Y1UWY8-F1
#
_cell.length_a   1.000
_cell.length_b   1.000
_cell.length_c   1.000
_cell.angle_alpha   90.00
_cell.angle_beta   90.00
_cell.angle_gamma   90.00
#
_symmetry.space_group_name_H-M   'P 1'
#
loop_
_entity.id
_entity.type
_entity.pdbx_description
1 polymer ?
#
loop_
_entity_poly.entity_id
_entity_poly.type
_entity_poly.pdbx_seq_one_letter_code
_entity_poly.pdbx_strand_id
1 'polypeptide(L)' 'MEQIAGKVAVITGGGSGLGLALARKLADEGMALVLADIDEPALA' A
#
# COMPACT_ATOMS: atom_id res chain seq x y z
N MET A 1 -15.12 4.86 12.99
CA MET A 1 -13.95 4.45 12.19
C MET A 1 -12.72 5.04 12.84
N GLU A 2 -11.66 4.24 12.97
CA GLU A 2 -10.35 4.79 13.34
C GLU A 2 -9.91 5.79 12.26
N GLN A 3 -9.41 6.96 12.67
CA GLN A 3 -8.89 7.96 11.72
C GLN A 3 -7.56 7.43 11.17
N ILE A 4 -7.55 6.95 9.94
CA ILE A 4 -6.33 6.42 9.30
C ILE A 4 -5.68 7.40 8.31
N ALA A 5 -6.43 8.40 7.82
CA ALA A 5 -5.89 9.45 6.97
C ALA A 5 -4.68 10.14 7.63
N GLY A 6 -3.63 10.40 6.85
CA GLY A 6 -2.38 10.99 7.32
C GLY A 6 -1.44 10.05 8.07
N LYS A 7 -1.82 8.77 8.29
CA LYS A 7 -0.90 7.74 8.78
C LYS A 7 -0.11 7.10 7.63
N VAL A 8 0.92 6.31 7.98
CA VAL A 8 1.74 5.55 7.03
C VAL A 8 1.38 4.07 7.11
N ALA A 9 1.13 3.42 5.96
CA ALA A 9 1.02 1.97 5.85
C ALA A 9 2.25 1.37 5.19
N VAL A 10 2.83 0.35 5.80
CA VAL A 10 3.95 -0.43 5.25
C VAL A 10 3.40 -1.78 4.76
N ILE A 11 3.54 -2.06 3.47
CA ILE A 11 2.96 -3.23 2.81
C ILE A 11 4.07 -4.04 2.15
N THR A 12 4.18 -5.31 2.50
CA THR A 12 5.02 -6.29 1.81
C THR A 12 4.19 -7.06 0.79
N GLY A 13 4.79 -7.42 -0.36
CA GLY A 13 4.04 -7.97 -1.50
C GLY A 13 3.16 -6.92 -2.20
N GLY A 14 3.60 -5.66 -2.23
CA GLY A 14 2.81 -4.54 -2.74
C GLY A 14 2.67 -4.46 -4.26
N GLY A 15 3.42 -5.26 -5.03
CA GLY A 15 3.46 -5.18 -6.49
C GLY A 15 2.32 -5.90 -7.20
N SER A 16 1.59 -6.78 -6.52
CA SER A 16 0.47 -7.51 -7.14
C SER A 16 -0.60 -7.98 -6.14
N GLY A 17 -1.67 -8.58 -6.69
CA GLY A 17 -2.69 -9.28 -5.90
C GLY A 17 -3.30 -8.44 -4.78
N LEU A 18 -3.38 -9.04 -3.58
CA LEU A 18 -3.99 -8.42 -2.40
C LEU A 18 -3.17 -7.23 -1.88
N GLY A 19 -1.84 -7.29 -1.94
CA GLY A 19 -0.99 -6.19 -1.45
C GLY A 19 -1.22 -4.92 -2.28
N LEU A 20 -1.28 -5.05 -3.60
CA LEU A 20 -1.60 -3.93 -4.49
C LEU A 20 -3.04 -3.42 -4.30
N ALA A 21 -4.01 -4.32 -4.16
CA ALA A 21 -5.40 -3.93 -3.93
C ALA A 21 -5.57 -3.17 -2.61
N LEU A 22 -4.88 -3.61 -1.56
CA LEU A 22 -4.86 -2.93 -0.26
C LEU A 22 -4.15 -1.58 -0.35
N ALA A 23 -2.99 -1.51 -1.01
CA ALA A 23 -2.26 -0.27 -1.22
C ALA A 23 -3.16 0.79 -1.88
N ARG A 24 -3.85 0.43 -2.96
CA ARG A 24 -4.80 1.33 -3.65
C ARG A 24 -5.89 1.83 -2.71
N LYS A 25 -6.53 0.94 -1.97
CA LYS A 25 -7.58 1.32 -1.03
C LYS A 25 -7.08 2.25 0.08
N LEU A 26 -5.89 1.98 0.64
CA LEU A 26 -5.34 2.82 1.70
C LEU A 26 -4.85 4.18 1.18
N ALA A 27 -4.38 4.26 -0.07
CA ALA A 27 -4.12 5.53 -0.73
C ALA A 27 -5.42 6.35 -0.89
N ASP A 28 -6.52 5.72 -1.32
CA ASP A 28 -7.82 6.37 -1.46
C ASP A 28 -8.35 6.88 -0.10
N GLU A 29 -8.00 6.20 1.00
CA GLU A 29 -8.31 6.62 2.37
C GLU A 29 -7.33 7.68 2.94
N GLY A 30 -6.41 8.19 2.11
CA GLY A 30 -5.53 9.31 2.45
C GLY A 30 -4.30 8.94 3.28
N MET A 31 -3.87 7.68 3.22
CA MET A 31 -2.62 7.24 3.85
C MET A 31 -1.41 7.48 2.95
N ALA A 32 -0.26 7.70 3.56
CA ALA A 32 1.03 7.54 2.88
C ALA A 32 1.41 6.05 2.86
N LEU A 33 2.08 5.60 1.80
CA LEU A 33 2.39 4.18 1.61
C LEU A 33 3.90 3.95 1.49
N VAL A 34 4.35 2.83 2.06
CA VAL A 34 5.64 2.22 1.78
C VAL A 34 5.35 0.83 1.23
N LEU A 35 5.71 0.60 -0.04
CA LEU A 35 5.50 -0.68 -0.71
C LEU A 35 6.85 -1.39 -0.83
N ALA A 36 6.88 -2.64 -0.42
CA ALA A 36 8.00 -3.54 -0.61
C ALA A 36 7.52 -4.77 -1.36
N ASP A 37 8.29 -5.21 -2.34
CA ASP A 37 8.09 -6.47 -3.04
C ASP A 37 9.45 -7.07 -3.36
N ILE A 38 9.50 -8.39 -3.53
CA ILE A 38 10.71 -9.09 -3.98
C ILE A 38 10.93 -8.88 -5.48
N ASP A 39 9.84 -8.71 -6.24
CA ASP A 39 9.87 -8.34 -7.65
C ASP A 39 9.79 -6.81 -7.77
N GLU A 40 10.95 -6.15 -7.67
CA GLU A 40 11.05 -4.69 -7.78
C GLU A 40 10.34 -4.12 -9.04
N PRO A 41 10.47 -4.73 -10.23
CA PRO A 41 9.68 -4.35 -11.40
C PRO A 41 8.15 -4.32 -11.21
N ALA A 42 7.60 -5.10 -10.28
CA ALA A 42 6.17 -5.10 -10.01
C ALA A 42 5.68 -3.84 -9.24
N LEU A 43 6.61 -3.01 -8.74
CA LEU A 43 6.31 -1.73 -8.08
C LEU A 43 6.30 -0.52 -9.04
N ALA A 44 6.61 -0.74 -10.33
CA ALA A 44 6.71 0.29 -11.35
C ALA A 44 5.35 0.81 -11.88
#